data_AF-A0A9D0WA50-F1
#
_entry.id   AF-A0A9D0WA50-F1
#
_cell.length_a   1.000
_cell.length_b   1.000
_cell.length_c   1.000
_cell.angle_alpha   90.00
_cell.angle_beta   90.00
_cell.angle_gamma   90.00
#
_symmetry.space_group_name_H-M   'P 1'
#
loop_
_entity.id
_entity.type
_entity.pdbx_description
1 polymer ?
#
loop_
_entity_poly.entity_id
_entity_poly.type
_entity_poly.pdbx_seq_one_letter_code
_entity_poly.pdbx_strand_id
1 'polypeptide(L)'
;MSDKPAMLVINTGGTLNKRYDPLTGKLYVPREDTAVQALIAPFGDNLKVTLMGAIYKDSLDMDDQDRAEIANIISQRPGQPVLVVHGTDTMAET
;
A
#
# COMPACT_ATOMS: atom_id res chain seq x y z
N MET A 1 30.11 -0.02 1.94
CA MET A 1 28.69 0.28 1.63
C MET A 1 27.90 -0.15 2.85
N SER A 2 27.32 0.78 3.61
CA SER A 2 26.54 0.40 4.80
C SER A 2 25.32 -0.42 4.37
N ASP A 3 24.93 -1.39 5.18
CA ASP A 3 23.72 -2.17 4.93
C ASP A 3 22.51 -1.22 4.99
N LYS A 4 21.81 -1.05 3.87
CA LYS A 4 20.66 -0.14 3.81
C LYS A 4 19.52 -0.76 4.61
N PRO A 5 18.76 0.01 5.40
CA PRO A 5 17.57 -0.53 6.06
C PRO A 5 16.61 -1.09 5.00
N ALA A 6 16.13 -2.31 5.24
CA ALA A 6 15.18 -2.99 4.37
C ALA A 6 13.76 -2.84 4.92
N MET A 7 12.81 -2.46 4.08
CA MET A 7 11.40 -2.26 4.46
C MET A 7 10.46 -2.91 3.44
N LEU A 8 9.38 -3.50 3.94
CA LEU A 8 8.24 -3.90 3.12
C LEU A 8 7.22 -2.75 3.09
N VAL A 9 6.80 -2.34 1.90
CA VAL A 9 5.66 -1.45 1.71
C VAL A 9 4.50 -2.28 1.20
N ILE A 10 3.37 -2.25 1.91
CA ILE A 10 2.13 -2.92 1.51
C ILE A 10 1.18 -1.86 0.96
N ASN A 11 0.76 -2.02 -0.30
CA ASN A 11 -0.21 -1.15 -0.94
C ASN A 11 -1.62 -1.73 -0.84
N THR A 12 -2.50 -1.05 -0.10
CA THR A 12 -3.91 -1.45 0.05
C THR A 12 -4.87 -0.61 -0.79
N GLY A 13 -4.38 0.47 -1.42
CA GLY A 13 -5.19 1.42 -2.18
C GLY A 13 -5.45 2.72 -1.44
N GLY A 14 -6.73 3.07 -1.29
CA GLY A 14 -7.16 4.35 -0.74
C GLY A 14 -6.98 5.52 -1.71
N THR A 15 -7.19 6.73 -1.20
CA THR A 15 -7.14 7.97 -2.01
C THR A 15 -5.80 8.19 -2.69
N LEU A 16 -4.69 7.71 -2.11
CA LEU A 16 -3.35 7.80 -2.72
C LEU A 16 -3.28 7.12 -4.10
N ASN A 17 -4.07 6.06 -4.31
CA ASN A 17 -4.12 5.33 -5.57
C ASN A 17 -5.25 5.79 -6.50
N LYS A 18 -6.21 6.58 -6.02
CA LYS A 18 -7.42 6.93 -6.80
C LYS A 18 -7.06 7.62 -8.11
N ARG A 19 -7.74 7.21 -9.17
CA ARG A 19 -7.70 7.84 -10.49
C ARG A 19 -9.09 8.24 -10.92
N TYR A 20 -9.15 9.35 -11.63
CA TYR A 20 -10.36 9.81 -12.30
C TYR A 20 -10.48 9.10 -13.65
N ASP A 21 -11.62 8.47 -13.89
CA ASP A 21 -12.00 7.97 -15.20
C ASP A 21 -12.79 9.06 -15.95
N PRO A 22 -12.22 9.66 -17.01
CA PRO A 22 -12.89 10.73 -17.75
C PRO A 22 -14.08 10.26 -18.57
N LEU A 23 -14.21 8.97 -18.86
CA LEU A 23 -15.34 8.41 -19.62
C LEU A 23 -16.57 8.23 -18.73
N THR A 24 -16.36 7.77 -17.50
CA THR A 24 -17.46 7.51 -16.56
C THR A 24 -17.69 8.63 -15.55
N GLY A 25 -16.72 9.54 -15.41
CA GLY A 25 -16.74 10.63 -14.43
C GLY A 25 -16.54 10.17 -12.99
N LYS A 26 -16.08 8.94 -12.77
CA LYS A 26 -15.96 8.33 -11.44
C LYS A 26 -14.50 8.23 -11.01
N LEU A 27 -14.28 8.28 -9.70
CA LEU A 27 -13.02 7.88 -9.10
C LEU A 27 -13.00 6.37 -8.89
N TYR A 28 -11.86 5.75 -9.13
CA TYR A 28 -11.63 4.33 -8.87
C TYR A 28 -10.21 4.09 -8.36
N VAL A 29 -10.02 2.99 -7.65
CA VAL A 29 -8.70 2.51 -7.23
C VAL A 29 -8.22 1.48 -8.26
N PRO A 30 -7.15 1.75 -9.02
CA PRO A 30 -6.60 0.79 -9.97
C PRO A 30 -5.87 -0.34 -9.22
N ARG A 31 -5.92 -1.56 -9.76
CA ARG A 31 -5.19 -2.73 -9.23
C ARG A 31 -3.72 -2.74 -9.66
N GLU A 32 -3.01 -1.67 -9.33
CA GLU A 32 -1.57 -1.54 -9.61
C GLU A 32 -0.87 -0.59 -8.62
N ASP A 33 0.46 -0.64 -8.67
CA ASP A 33 1.34 0.00 -7.70
C ASP A 33 1.96 1.32 -8.16
N THR A 34 1.67 1.79 -9.37
CA THR A 34 2.38 2.91 -10.01
C THR A 34 2.45 4.18 -9.17
N ALA A 35 1.37 4.53 -8.45
CA ALA A 35 1.35 5.71 -7.59
C ALA A 35 2.36 5.58 -6.43
N VAL A 36 2.37 4.42 -5.77
CA VAL A 36 3.29 4.14 -4.67
C VAL A 36 4.73 4.00 -5.20
N GLN A 37 4.93 3.34 -6.33
CA GLN A 37 6.24 3.22 -6.99
C GLN A 37 6.86 4.59 -7.28
N ALA A 38 6.07 5.52 -7.83
CA ALA A 38 6.54 6.88 -8.10
C ALA A 38 6.92 7.64 -6.83
N LEU A 39 6.22 7.41 -5.71
CA LEU A 39 6.53 8.03 -4.43
C LEU A 39 7.79 7.46 -3.78
N ILE A 40 8.06 6.15 -3.92
CA ILE A 40 9.23 5.52 -3.31
C ILE A 40 10.51 5.68 -4.16
N ALA A 41 10.38 5.86 -5.47
CA ALA A 41 11.52 5.89 -6.40
C ALA A 41 12.62 6.89 -6.00
N PRO A 42 12.32 8.13 -5.54
CA PRO A 42 13.35 9.08 -5.11
C PRO A 42 14.17 8.63 -3.88
N PHE A 43 13.69 7.66 -3.11
CA PHE A 43 14.34 7.18 -1.89
C PHE A 43 15.23 5.93 -2.11
N GLY A 44 15.24 5.35 -3.32
CA GLY A 44 15.92 4.06 -3.60
C GLY A 44 17.43 4.04 -3.32
N ASP A 45 18.08 5.21 -3.35
CA ASP A 45 19.50 5.32 -3.02
C ASP A 45 19.78 5.18 -1.51
N ASN A 46 18.81 5.48 -0.65
CA ASN A 46 18.97 5.45 0.81
C ASN A 46 18.25 4.28 1.48
N LEU A 47 17.27 3.67 0.81
CA LEU A 47 16.36 2.70 1.40
C LEU A 47 16.17 1.49 0.48
N LYS A 48 16.27 0.28 1.03
CA LYS A 48 15.93 -0.95 0.30
C LYS A 48 14.44 -1.25 0.50
N VAL A 49 13.62 -0.97 -0.50
CA VAL A 49 12.17 -1.16 -0.44
C VAL A 49 11.75 -2.37 -1.25
N THR A 50 10.93 -3.23 -0.66
CA THR A 50 10.10 -4.20 -1.38
C THR A 50 8.68 -3.69 -1.37
N LEU A 51 8.09 -3.45 -2.53
CA LEU A 51 6.69 -3.04 -2.65
C LEU A 51 5.82 -4.27 -2.98
N MET A 52 4.72 -4.43 -2.27
CA MET A 52 3.73 -5.48 -2.46
C MET A 52 2.33 -4.88 -2.48
N GLY A 53 1.62 -5.02 -3.60
CA GLY A 53 0.19 -4.76 -3.61
C GLY A 53 -0.61 -5.93 -3.01
N ALA A 54 -1.62 -5.60 -2.20
CA ALA A 54 -2.47 -6.57 -1.53
C ALA A 54 -3.95 -6.36 -1.88
N ILE A 55 -4.53 -5.21 -1.50
CA ILE A 55 -5.99 -5.03 -1.46
C ILE A 55 -6.54 -4.24 -2.67
N TYR A 56 -5.96 -3.07 -2.96
CA TYR A 56 -6.40 -2.15 -4.02
C TYR A 56 -7.88 -1.74 -3.94
N LYS A 57 -8.34 -1.31 -2.75
CA LYS A 57 -9.71 -0.83 -2.52
C LYS A 57 -9.73 0.59 -1.96
N ASP A 58 -10.89 1.23 -2.02
CA ASP A 58 -11.19 2.34 -1.11
C ASP A 58 -11.27 1.79 0.33
N SER A 59 -10.80 2.55 1.34
CA SER A 59 -10.91 2.14 2.75
C SER A 59 -12.34 1.88 3.20
N LEU A 60 -13.32 2.59 2.61
CA LEU A 60 -14.73 2.36 2.91
C LEU A 60 -15.28 1.05 2.31
N ASP A 61 -14.60 0.48 1.33
CA ASP A 61 -14.97 -0.78 0.68
C ASP A 61 -14.18 -1.98 1.24
N MET A 62 -13.29 -1.77 2.22
CA MET A 62 -12.53 -2.85 2.86
C MET A 62 -13.37 -3.62 3.88
N ASP A 63 -13.21 -4.93 3.88
CA ASP A 63 -13.87 -5.86 4.81
C ASP A 63 -12.85 -6.53 5.75
N ASP A 64 -13.36 -7.36 6.67
CA ASP A 64 -12.54 -8.08 7.65
C ASP A 64 -11.56 -9.07 6.99
N GLN A 65 -11.87 -9.60 5.81
CA GLN A 65 -10.97 -10.50 5.10
C GLN A 65 -9.77 -9.73 4.55
N ASP A 66 -9.99 -8.53 4.00
CA ASP A 66 -8.91 -7.65 3.56
C ASP A 66 -7.96 -7.30 4.73
N ARG A 67 -8.52 -6.96 5.90
CA ARG A 67 -7.71 -6.64 7.10
C ARG A 67 -6.95 -7.85 7.61
N ALA A 68 -7.58 -9.03 7.61
CA ALA A 68 -6.93 -10.28 7.96
C ALA A 68 -5.78 -10.63 6.99
N GLU A 69 -5.91 -10.32 5.70
CA GLU A 69 -4.85 -10.49 4.72
C GLU A 69 -3.65 -9.58 5.04
N ILE A 70 -3.87 -8.31 5.35
CA ILE A 70 -2.80 -7.38 5.78
C ILE A 70 -2.07 -7.95 7.02
N ALA A 71 -2.83 -8.37 8.04
CA ALA A 71 -2.26 -8.96 9.26
C ALA A 71 -1.46 -10.24 8.97
N ASN A 72 -1.95 -11.10 8.08
CA ASN A 72 -1.27 -12.33 7.68
C ASN A 72 0.04 -12.07 6.92
N ILE A 73 0.07 -11.07 6.03
CA ILE A 73 1.30 -10.67 5.32
C ILE A 73 2.36 -10.20 6.31
N ILE A 74 1.96 -9.41 7.32
CA ILE A 74 2.86 -8.88 8.34
C ILE A 74 3.36 -9.99 9.27
N SER A 75 2.47 -10.87 9.74
CA SER A 75 2.83 -11.93 10.71
C SER A 75 3.85 -12.94 10.15
N GLN A 76 3.86 -13.16 8.83
CA GLN A 76 4.83 -14.00 8.14
C GLN A 76 6.24 -13.40 8.06
N ARG A 77 6.45 -12.15 8.48
CA ARG A 77 7.71 -11.40 8.35
C ARG A 77 8.17 -10.78 9.67
N PRO A 78 8.39 -11.60 10.72
CA PRO A 78 8.76 -11.09 12.03
C PRO A 78 10.08 -10.30 11.97
N GLY A 79 10.09 -9.12 12.60
CA GLY A 79 11.28 -8.26 12.67
C GLY A 79 11.57 -7.44 11.41
N GLN A 80 10.78 -7.58 10.33
CA GLN A 80 10.89 -6.71 9.17
C GLN A 80 10.07 -5.43 9.37
N PRO A 81 10.65 -4.22 9.20
CA PRO A 81 9.87 -2.98 9.16
C PRO A 81 8.83 -3.01 8.04
N VAL A 82 7.60 -2.65 8.36
CA VAL A 82 6.48 -2.58 7.41
C VAL A 82 5.87 -1.19 7.40
N LEU A 83 5.60 -0.66 6.20
CA LEU A 83 4.79 0.52 5.96
C LEU A 83 3.53 0.10 5.18
N VAL A 84 2.36 0.45 5.68
CA VAL A 84 1.09 0.19 4.98
C VAL A 84 0.59 1.48 4.35
N VAL A 85 0.41 1.49 3.03
CA VAL A 85 -0.31 2.55 2.32
C VAL A 85 -1.80 2.21 2.39
N HIS A 86 -2.59 3.11 2.96
CA HIS A 86 -4.00 2.88 3.27
C HIS A 86 -4.86 4.12 3.03
N GLY A 87 -6.16 3.91 2.79
CA GLY A 87 -7.15 4.99 2.77
C GLY A 87 -7.43 5.52 4.18
N THR A 88 -7.75 6.80 4.31
CA THR A 88 -7.81 7.45 5.63
C THR A 88 -9.05 7.08 6.45
N ASP A 89 -10.16 6.73 5.80
CA ASP A 89 -11.47 6.64 6.46
C ASP A 89 -11.54 5.50 7.49
N THR A 90 -10.95 4.34 7.18
CA THR A 90 -10.96 3.16 8.07
C THR A 90 -9.56 2.78 8.56
N MET A 91 -8.58 3.67 8.42
CA MET A 91 -7.18 3.40 8.82
C MET A 91 -7.03 3.07 10.30
N ALA A 92 -7.87 3.63 11.17
CA ALA A 92 -7.82 3.38 12.62
C ALA A 92 -8.43 2.02 13.03
N GLU A 93 -9.20 1.41 12.13
CA GLU A 93 -9.83 0.09 12.33
C GLU A 93 -8.93 -1.05 11.84
N THR A 94 -7.95 -0.75 10.99
CA THR A 94 -6.94 -1.69 10.46
C THR A 94 -5.73 -1.74 11.40
#